data_AF-A0A378LVH3-F1
#
_entry.id   AF-A0A378LVH3-F1
#
_cell.length_a   1.000
_cell.length_b   1.000
_cell.length_c   1.000
_cell.angle_alpha   90.00
_cell.angle_beta   90.00
_cell.angle_gamma   90.00
#
_symmetry.space_group_name_H-M   'P 1'
#
loop_
_entity.id
_entity.type
_entity.pdbx_description
1 polymer ?
#
loop_
_entity_poly.entity_id
_entity_poly.type
_entity_poly.pdbx_seq_one_letter_code
_entity_poly.pdbx_strand_id
1 'polypeptide(L)'
;MRVLAFLSCLLVSIGVAAESTLPVGCEAVPVQGEQVTLQGKKSHLYFIHNLTSADLWITHPITNPSASAGWTTRIQGGNWSALALKKGPFALNCIESRPGHEQQVPCEGQIAVCKWKGVKISKKDQKTTFWVAEDMSVSALTAAVGARGFVIPVPKNQE
;
A
#
# COMPACT_ATOMS: atom_id res chain seq x y z
N MET A 1 -8.20 40.84 40.61
CA MET A 1 -7.34 39.68 40.24
C MET A 1 -8.10 38.40 40.56
N ARG A 2 -8.53 37.62 39.54
CA ARG A 2 -8.88 36.17 39.61
C ARG A 2 -9.79 35.64 38.48
N VAL A 3 -10.14 36.43 37.45
CA VAL A 3 -11.04 35.94 36.36
C VAL A 3 -10.42 36.07 34.95
N LEU A 4 -9.13 36.40 34.85
CA LEU A 4 -8.44 36.62 33.57
C LEU A 4 -7.47 35.49 33.19
N ALA A 5 -7.62 34.30 33.79
CA ALA A 5 -6.73 33.15 33.55
C ALA A 5 -7.43 31.97 32.84
N PHE A 6 -8.70 32.10 32.46
CA PHE A 6 -9.45 31.00 31.81
C PHE A 6 -9.70 31.21 30.31
N LEU A 7 -9.29 32.33 29.73
CA LEU A 7 -9.55 32.68 28.33
C LEU A 7 -8.33 32.50 27.40
N SER A 8 -7.37 31.65 27.78
CA SER A 8 -6.19 31.33 26.97
C SER A 8 -6.09 29.85 26.57
N CYS A 9 -7.16 29.06 26.78
CA CYS A 9 -7.24 27.66 26.31
C CYS A 9 -7.97 27.49 24.96
N LEU A 10 -8.35 28.59 24.30
CA LEU A 10 -8.80 28.56 22.91
C LEU A 10 -7.64 29.01 22.02
N LEU A 11 -7.45 28.33 20.88
CA LEU A 11 -6.59 28.70 19.74
C LEU A 11 -5.24 27.98 19.59
N VAL A 12 -5.11 26.73 20.07
CA VAL A 12 -4.14 25.79 19.47
C VAL A 12 -4.91 24.67 18.79
N SER A 13 -5.77 25.06 17.84
CA SER A 13 -6.29 24.14 16.83
C SER A 13 -5.20 23.94 15.80
N ILE A 14 -4.25 23.07 16.12
CA ILE A 14 -3.28 22.53 15.17
C ILE A 14 -4.08 21.92 14.03
N GLY A 15 -4.09 22.60 12.88
CA GLY A 15 -4.65 22.06 11.65
C GLY A 15 -3.87 20.80 11.31
N VAL A 16 -4.49 19.65 11.52
CA VAL A 16 -3.99 18.39 10.98
C VAL A 16 -4.16 18.50 9.47
N ALA A 17 -3.09 18.88 8.77
CA ALA A 17 -3.06 18.71 7.33
C ALA A 17 -3.22 17.21 7.07
N ALA A 18 -4.34 16.82 6.46
CA ALA A 18 -4.50 15.48 5.92
C ALA A 18 -3.54 15.34 4.73
N GLU A 19 -2.27 15.13 5.03
CA GLU A 19 -1.25 14.87 4.04
C GLU A 19 -1.64 13.58 3.31
N SER A 20 -1.65 13.63 1.97
CA SER A 20 -1.97 12.44 1.19
C SER A 20 -0.94 11.38 1.50
N THR A 21 -1.36 10.23 2.02
CA THR A 21 -0.46 9.10 2.29
C THR A 21 0.09 8.49 1.00
N LEU A 22 -0.46 8.84 -0.17
CA LEU A 22 -0.08 8.24 -1.44
C LEU A 22 1.09 8.98 -2.12
N PRO A 23 2.02 8.25 -2.76
CA PRO A 23 3.04 8.87 -3.60
C PRO A 23 2.43 9.70 -4.73
N VAL A 24 3.06 10.83 -5.04
CA VAL A 24 2.62 11.71 -6.14
C VAL A 24 2.63 10.94 -7.47
N GLY A 25 1.51 10.99 -8.19
CA GLY A 25 1.34 10.27 -9.46
C GLY A 25 0.81 8.84 -9.33
N CYS A 26 0.58 8.37 -8.11
CA CYS A 26 -0.07 7.09 -7.83
C CYS A 26 -1.57 7.29 -7.60
N GLU A 27 -2.41 6.57 -8.35
CA GLU A 27 -3.86 6.74 -8.28
C GLU A 27 -4.47 5.86 -7.21
N ALA A 28 -5.24 6.45 -6.30
CA ALA A 28 -5.91 5.72 -5.23
C ALA A 28 -6.79 4.57 -5.79
N VAL A 29 -6.67 3.40 -5.17
CA VAL A 29 -7.56 2.26 -5.40
C VAL A 29 -8.46 2.15 -4.17
N PRO A 30 -9.80 2.11 -4.34
CA PRO A 30 -10.70 1.97 -3.21
C PRO A 30 -10.48 0.63 -2.51
N VAL A 31 -10.37 0.67 -1.18
CA VAL A 31 -10.32 -0.50 -0.30
C VAL A 31 -11.61 -0.50 0.51
N GLN A 32 -12.41 -1.55 0.39
CA GLN A 32 -13.75 -1.65 1.00
C GLN A 32 -13.94 -3.03 1.62
N GLY A 33 -14.38 -3.07 2.88
CA GLY A 33 -14.64 -4.29 3.63
C GLY A 33 -13.41 -5.18 3.86
N GLU A 34 -13.64 -6.49 3.76
CA GLU A 34 -12.71 -7.55 4.18
C GLU A 34 -11.48 -7.71 3.27
N GLN A 35 -11.58 -7.29 2.01
CA GLN A 35 -10.55 -7.54 0.99
C GLN A 35 -10.43 -6.37 0.04
N VAL A 36 -9.23 -6.16 -0.52
CA VAL A 36 -9.04 -5.28 -1.67
C VAL A 36 -9.01 -6.10 -2.96
N THR A 37 -9.75 -5.65 -3.98
CA THR A 37 -9.74 -6.30 -5.29
C THR A 37 -9.03 -5.43 -6.31
N LEU A 38 -7.84 -5.85 -6.74
CA LEU A 38 -7.06 -5.16 -7.74
C LEU A 38 -7.56 -5.52 -9.15
N GLN A 39 -7.91 -4.48 -9.92
CA GLN A 39 -8.54 -4.62 -11.24
C GLN A 39 -7.61 -4.16 -12.36
N GLY A 40 -7.59 -4.89 -13.48
CA GLY A 40 -6.78 -4.49 -14.62
C GLY A 40 -6.85 -5.46 -15.81
N LYS A 41 -7.03 -4.90 -17.01
CA LYS A 41 -7.02 -5.65 -18.27
C LYS A 41 -5.60 -5.99 -18.76
N LYS A 42 -4.59 -5.30 -18.23
CA LYS A 42 -3.17 -5.44 -18.58
C LYS A 42 -2.31 -5.33 -17.32
N SER A 43 -1.00 -5.51 -17.49
CA SER A 43 -0.07 -5.46 -16.36
C SER A 43 -0.01 -4.05 -15.75
N HIS A 44 0.01 -4.00 -14.43
CA HIS A 44 0.04 -2.77 -13.63
C HIS A 44 0.95 -2.94 -12.43
N LEU A 45 1.48 -1.83 -11.95
CA LEU A 45 2.23 -1.74 -10.70
C LEU A 45 1.33 -1.10 -9.63
N TYR A 46 1.18 -1.78 -8.51
CA TYR A 46 0.45 -1.30 -7.34
C TYR A 46 1.41 -1.11 -6.18
N PHE A 47 1.21 -0.04 -5.42
CA PHE A 47 1.85 0.16 -4.12
C PHE A 47 0.79 -0.03 -3.04
N ILE A 48 1.17 -0.73 -1.97
CA ILE A 48 0.31 -1.08 -0.85
C ILE A 48 1.01 -0.62 0.42
N HIS A 49 0.36 0.26 1.18
CA HIS A 49 0.83 0.83 2.43
C HIS A 49 0.12 0.20 3.61
N ASN A 50 0.86 -0.12 4.66
CA ASN A 50 0.27 -0.40 5.96
C ASN A 50 0.05 0.92 6.72
N LEU A 51 -1.22 1.28 6.95
CA LEU A 51 -1.62 2.49 7.67
C LEU A 51 -1.56 2.32 9.20
N THR A 52 -1.40 1.08 9.66
CA THR A 52 -1.43 0.73 11.08
C THR A 52 -0.03 0.79 11.68
N SER A 53 0.05 0.69 13.02
CA SER A 53 1.31 0.47 13.73
C SER A 53 1.67 -1.01 13.89
N ALA A 54 0.74 -1.93 13.61
CA ALA A 54 0.95 -3.36 13.70
C ALA A 54 1.48 -3.91 12.37
N ASP A 55 2.07 -5.10 12.40
CA ASP A 55 2.47 -5.78 11.17
C ASP A 55 1.22 -6.37 10.50
N LEU A 56 1.14 -6.21 9.18
CA LEU A 56 0.10 -6.83 8.37
C LEU A 56 0.71 -7.86 7.44
N TRP A 57 0.11 -9.05 7.38
CA TRP A 57 0.32 -9.99 6.29
C TRP A 57 -0.75 -9.73 5.22
N ILE A 58 -0.30 -9.44 4.01
CA ILE A 58 -1.17 -9.29 2.84
C ILE A 58 -1.06 -10.56 2.02
N THR A 59 -2.19 -11.24 1.80
CA THR A 59 -2.21 -12.55 1.14
C THR A 59 -3.32 -12.66 0.11
N HIS A 60 -3.09 -13.45 -0.93
CA HIS A 60 -4.13 -13.82 -1.88
C HIS A 60 -4.89 -15.04 -1.33
N PRO A 61 -6.24 -15.01 -1.24
CA PRO A 61 -7.00 -16.17 -0.80
C PRO A 61 -6.74 -17.35 -1.73
N ILE A 62 -6.12 -18.41 -1.20
CA ILE A 62 -5.76 -19.60 -1.97
C ILE A 62 -6.92 -20.59 -1.90
N THR A 63 -7.58 -20.86 -3.03
CA THR A 63 -8.61 -21.92 -3.13
C THR A 63 -7.99 -23.32 -3.31
N ASN A 64 -6.71 -23.42 -3.69
CA ASN A 64 -5.97 -24.68 -3.81
C ASN A 64 -4.52 -24.53 -3.25
N PRO A 65 -4.23 -25.07 -2.06
CA PRO A 65 -2.97 -24.83 -1.32
C PRO A 65 -1.70 -25.39 -1.96
N SER A 66 -1.81 -26.21 -3.02
CA SER A 66 -0.65 -26.70 -3.78
C SER A 66 -0.06 -25.66 -4.75
N ALA A 67 -0.76 -24.55 -4.97
CA ALA A 67 -0.29 -23.43 -5.78
C ALA A 67 0.28 -22.32 -4.87
N SER A 68 1.60 -22.26 -4.82
CA SER A 68 2.41 -21.05 -4.57
C SER A 68 2.74 -20.66 -3.12
N ALA A 69 3.95 -21.03 -2.71
CA ALA A 69 4.76 -20.17 -1.84
C ALA A 69 5.09 -18.88 -2.61
N GLY A 70 4.69 -17.71 -2.09
CA GLY A 70 5.07 -16.40 -2.65
C GLY A 70 3.95 -15.38 -2.90
N TRP A 71 2.69 -15.68 -2.55
CA TRP A 71 1.60 -14.69 -2.61
C TRP A 71 1.49 -13.81 -1.38
N THR A 72 2.00 -14.28 -0.25
CA THR A 72 1.94 -13.56 1.02
C THR A 72 3.15 -12.67 1.20
N THR A 73 2.93 -11.42 1.59
CA THR A 73 3.98 -10.49 1.99
C THR A 73 3.68 -9.94 3.38
N ARG A 74 4.72 -9.73 4.18
CA ARG A 74 4.61 -8.98 5.45
C ARG A 74 4.86 -7.51 5.14
N ILE A 75 4.08 -6.62 5.74
CA ILE A 75 4.29 -5.18 5.67
C ILE A 75 4.25 -4.66 7.11
N GLN A 76 5.39 -4.18 7.60
CA GLN A 76 5.44 -3.57 8.93
C GLN A 76 4.63 -2.29 8.98
N GLY A 77 4.25 -1.87 10.18
CA GLY A 77 3.51 -0.62 10.39
C GLY A 77 4.20 0.57 9.72
N GLY A 78 3.46 1.30 8.88
CA GLY A 78 3.97 2.45 8.11
C GLY A 78 4.79 2.12 6.85
N ASN A 79 5.14 0.86 6.62
CA ASN A 79 5.91 0.43 5.44
C ASN A 79 5.03 0.13 4.23
N TRP A 80 5.69 0.00 3.08
CA TRP A 80 5.08 -0.23 1.78
C TRP A 80 5.60 -1.53 1.13
N SER A 81 4.75 -2.14 0.31
CA SER A 81 5.13 -3.17 -0.65
C SER A 81 4.61 -2.84 -2.04
N ALA A 82 5.29 -3.35 -3.07
CA ALA A 82 4.97 -3.12 -4.47
C ALA A 82 4.63 -4.44 -5.17
N LEU A 83 3.47 -4.50 -5.82
CA LEU A 83 2.97 -5.66 -6.55
C LEU A 83 2.89 -5.37 -8.05
N ALA A 84 3.59 -6.17 -8.85
CA ALA A 84 3.34 -6.24 -10.29
C ALA A 84 2.20 -7.24 -10.50
N LEU A 85 1.08 -6.77 -11.04
CA LEU A 85 -0.08 -7.60 -11.33
C LEU A 85 -0.20 -7.78 -12.84
N LYS A 86 -0.25 -9.03 -13.33
CA LYS A 86 -0.47 -9.32 -14.75
C LYS A 86 -1.85 -8.87 -15.24
N LYS A 87 -2.90 -9.33 -14.55
CA LYS A 87 -4.30 -9.04 -14.84
C LYS A 87 -5.14 -9.27 -13.57
N GLY A 88 -6.23 -8.53 -13.44
CA GLY A 88 -7.24 -8.76 -12.41
C GLY A 88 -8.40 -9.65 -12.90
N PRO A 89 -9.40 -9.92 -12.04
CA PRO A 89 -9.45 -9.52 -10.63
C PRO A 89 -8.42 -10.26 -9.78
N PHE A 90 -7.81 -9.58 -8.82
CA PHE A 90 -6.88 -10.17 -7.86
C PHE A 90 -7.22 -9.69 -6.46
N ALA A 91 -7.79 -10.57 -5.66
CA ALA A 91 -8.20 -10.27 -4.29
C ALA A 91 -7.01 -10.38 -3.33
N LEU A 92 -6.95 -9.49 -2.34
CA LEU A 92 -5.98 -9.55 -1.25
C LEU A 92 -6.73 -9.39 0.07
N ASN A 93 -6.38 -10.24 1.03
CA ASN A 93 -6.86 -10.22 2.40
C ASN A 93 -5.78 -9.66 3.31
N CYS A 94 -6.22 -9.10 4.43
CA CYS A 94 -5.35 -8.51 5.45
C CYS A 94 -5.42 -9.37 6.72
N ILE A 95 -4.25 -9.77 7.22
CA ILE A 95 -4.12 -10.50 8.48
C ILE A 95 -3.23 -9.65 9.39
N GLU A 96 -3.77 -9.22 10.51
CA GLU A 96 -3.00 -8.53 11.54
C GLU A 96 -2.15 -9.53 12.31
N SER A 97 -0.86 -9.24 12.45
CA SER A 97 0.08 -10.02 13.24
C SER A 97 0.47 -9.25 14.50
N ARG A 98 0.14 -9.82 15.66
CA ARG A 98 0.57 -9.35 16.98
C ARG A 98 1.24 -10.50 17.73
N PRO A 99 2.13 -10.23 18.70
CA PRO A 99 2.74 -11.29 19.48
C PRO A 99 1.69 -12.24 20.09
N GLY A 100 1.75 -13.52 19.71
CA GLY A 100 0.84 -14.57 20.18
C GLY A 100 -0.52 -14.63 19.47
N HIS A 101 -0.81 -13.75 18.51
CA HIS A 101 -2.10 -13.68 17.83
C HIS A 101 -1.99 -13.24 16.37
N GLU A 102 -2.51 -14.06 15.45
CA GLU A 102 -2.77 -13.66 14.06
C GLU A 102 -4.27 -13.75 13.79
N GLN A 103 -4.83 -12.70 13.19
CA GLN A 103 -6.27 -12.65 12.89
C GLN A 103 -6.51 -11.97 11.55
N GLN A 104 -7.45 -12.50 10.78
CA GLN A 104 -7.94 -11.78 9.61
C GLN A 104 -8.70 -10.53 10.07
N VAL A 105 -8.39 -9.40 9.44
CA VAL A 105 -9.02 -8.11 9.72
C VAL A 105 -9.53 -7.50 8.42
N PRO A 106 -10.52 -6.59 8.48
CA PRO A 106 -10.92 -5.84 7.30
C PRO A 106 -9.73 -5.11 6.69
N CYS A 107 -9.54 -5.16 5.37
CA CYS A 107 -8.50 -4.34 4.74
C CYS A 107 -8.85 -2.85 4.76
N GLU A 108 -10.15 -2.53 4.80
CA GLU A 108 -10.63 -1.16 4.92
C GLU A 108 -10.09 -0.48 6.18
N GLY A 109 -9.47 0.68 6.00
CA GLY A 109 -8.83 1.44 7.07
C GLY A 109 -7.48 0.89 7.56
N GLN A 110 -7.08 -0.31 7.15
CA GLN A 110 -5.78 -0.91 7.55
C GLN A 110 -4.69 -0.67 6.49
N ILE A 111 -5.07 -0.62 5.21
CA ILE A 111 -4.14 -0.37 4.11
C ILE A 111 -4.60 0.76 3.21
N ALA A 112 -3.63 1.45 2.61
CA ALA A 112 -3.86 2.28 1.43
C ALA A 112 -3.27 1.59 0.20
N VAL A 113 -4.01 1.61 -0.91
CA VAL A 113 -3.54 1.03 -2.17
C VAL A 113 -3.58 2.09 -3.25
N CYS A 114 -2.53 2.13 -4.06
CA CYS A 114 -2.51 2.99 -5.22
C CYS A 114 -1.92 2.28 -6.44
N LYS A 115 -2.32 2.77 -7.62
CA LYS A 115 -1.98 2.23 -8.93
C LYS A 115 -1.17 3.25 -9.71
N TRP A 116 0.01 2.85 -10.18
CA TRP A 116 0.80 3.72 -11.03
C TRP A 116 0.32 3.67 -12.50
N LYS A 117 0.06 4.83 -13.09
CA LYS A 117 -0.18 4.98 -14.54
C LYS A 117 1.16 5.12 -15.27
N GLY A 118 1.21 4.67 -16.53
CA GLY A 118 2.34 4.93 -17.43
C GLY A 118 3.66 4.20 -17.08
N VAL A 119 3.65 3.26 -16.13
CA VAL A 119 4.85 2.49 -15.77
C VAL A 119 5.34 1.66 -16.95
N LYS A 120 6.64 1.74 -17.25
CA LYS A 120 7.28 0.81 -18.18
C LYS A 120 7.62 -0.47 -17.43
N ILE A 121 6.98 -1.57 -17.83
CA ILE A 121 7.20 -2.91 -17.30
C ILE A 121 7.79 -3.77 -18.42
N SER A 122 8.80 -4.59 -18.12
CA SER A 122 9.42 -5.44 -19.13
C SER A 122 8.42 -6.47 -19.70
N LYS A 123 8.61 -6.92 -20.95
CA LYS A 123 7.74 -7.94 -21.56
C LYS A 123 7.69 -9.25 -20.78
N LYS A 124 8.74 -9.57 -20.02
CA LYS A 124 8.82 -10.75 -19.16
C LYS A 124 7.89 -10.57 -17.95
N ASP A 125 8.03 -9.44 -17.26
CA ASP A 125 7.31 -9.16 -16.02
C ASP A 125 5.83 -8.86 -16.25
N GLN A 126 5.45 -8.40 -17.45
CA GLN A 126 4.05 -8.26 -17.85
C GLN A 126 3.27 -9.59 -17.86
N LYS A 127 3.95 -10.75 -17.83
CA LYS A 127 3.32 -12.06 -17.95
C LYS A 127 3.08 -12.76 -16.61
N THR A 128 3.56 -12.20 -15.51
CA THR A 128 3.55 -12.79 -14.16
C THR A 128 2.97 -11.81 -13.15
N THR A 129 2.44 -12.33 -12.05
CA THR A 129 2.07 -11.54 -10.87
C THR A 129 3.09 -11.86 -9.79
N PHE A 130 3.70 -10.85 -9.17
CA PHE A 130 4.73 -11.04 -8.15
C PHE A 130 5.01 -9.76 -7.36
N TRP A 131 5.55 -9.91 -6.14
CA TRP A 131 6.05 -8.81 -5.33
C TRP A 131 7.37 -8.26 -5.89
N VAL A 132 7.35 -7.00 -6.28
CA VAL A 132 8.49 -6.29 -6.88
C VAL A 132 9.46 -5.83 -5.79
N ALA A 133 8.94 -5.38 -4.67
CA ALA A 133 9.71 -5.01 -3.48
C ALA A 133 8.75 -5.07 -2.29
N GLU A 134 9.26 -5.36 -1.11
CA GLU A 134 8.44 -5.71 0.05
C GLU A 134 8.98 -5.02 1.30
N ASP A 135 8.07 -4.51 2.13
CA ASP A 135 8.34 -4.03 3.49
C ASP A 135 9.41 -2.93 3.57
N MET A 136 9.21 -1.82 2.85
CA MET A 136 10.16 -0.73 2.76
C MET A 136 9.51 0.63 3.00
N SER A 137 10.30 1.64 3.37
CA SER A 137 9.86 3.03 3.25
C SER A 137 9.55 3.37 1.78
N VAL A 138 8.68 4.35 1.54
CA VAL A 138 8.27 4.71 0.16
C VAL A 138 9.44 5.06 -0.77
N SER A 139 10.48 5.71 -0.24
CA SER A 139 11.68 6.08 -0.98
C SER A 139 12.53 4.85 -1.34
N ALA A 140 12.76 3.96 -0.36
CA ALA A 140 13.48 2.71 -0.58
C ALA A 140 12.72 1.78 -1.52
N LEU A 141 11.38 1.70 -1.39
CA LEU A 141 10.52 0.93 -2.29
C LEU A 141 10.64 1.41 -3.73
N THR A 142 10.57 2.73 -3.94
CA THR A 142 10.69 3.34 -5.27
C THR A 142 12.06 3.04 -5.89
N ALA A 143 13.13 3.13 -5.11
CA ALA A 143 14.48 2.78 -5.56
C ALA A 143 14.60 1.28 -5.92
N ALA A 144 14.07 0.39 -5.07
CA ALA A 144 14.10 -1.06 -5.31
C ALA A 144 13.29 -1.47 -6.56
N VAL A 145 12.13 -0.84 -6.76
CA VAL A 145 11.31 -1.01 -7.97
C VAL A 145 12.08 -0.56 -9.22
N GLY A 146 12.74 0.60 -9.15
CA GLY A 146 13.62 1.10 -10.21
C GLY A 146 14.79 0.17 -10.53
N ALA A 147 15.45 -0.37 -9.50
CA ALA A 147 16.55 -1.32 -9.65
C ALA A 147 16.15 -2.63 -10.34
N ARG A 148 14.87 -3.02 -10.24
CA ARG A 148 14.29 -4.14 -11.00
C ARG A 148 13.89 -3.80 -12.44
N GLY A 149 14.16 -2.58 -12.91
CA GLY A 149 13.93 -2.16 -14.30
C GLY A 149 12.53 -1.62 -14.56
N PHE A 150 11.72 -1.36 -13.53
CA PHE A 150 10.46 -0.65 -13.68
C PHE A 150 10.73 0.85 -13.77
N VAL A 151 10.12 1.54 -14.73
CA VAL A 151 10.24 3.00 -14.85
C VAL A 151 8.92 3.64 -14.44
N ILE A 152 8.90 4.22 -13.24
CA ILE A 152 7.76 5.00 -12.73
C ILE A 152 7.86 6.42 -13.31
N PRO A 153 6.80 6.95 -13.94
CA PRO A 153 6.83 8.31 -14.46
C PRO A 153 6.84 9.32 -13.31
N VAL A 154 7.79 10.26 -13.36
CA VAL A 154 7.85 11.39 -12.43
C VAL A 154 6.77 12.41 -12.83
N PRO A 155 5.94 12.90 -11.89
CA PRO A 155 4.99 13.97 -12.17
C PRO A 155 5.71 15.25 -12.61
N LYS A 156 5.19 15.94 -13.64
CA LYS A 156 5.84 17.10 -14.29
C LYS A 156 5.97 18.38 -13.41
N ASN A 157 5.54 18.36 -12.16
CA ASN A 157 5.47 19.57 -11.30
C ASN A 157 6.55 19.60 -10.19
N GLN A 158 7.72 19.00 -10.42
CA GLN A 158 8.86 19.04 -9.49
C GLN A 158 10.12 19.64 -10.12
N GLU A 159 9.94 20.59 -11.06
CA GLU A 159 11.01 21.45 -11.59
C GLU A 159 10.83 22.88 -11.04
#